data_AF-A0A8S3X064-F1
#
_entry.id   AF-A0A8S3X064-F1
#
_cell.length_a   1.000
_cell.length_b   1.000
_cell.length_c   1.000
_cell.angle_alpha   90.00
_cell.angle_beta   90.00
_cell.angle_gamma   90.00
#
_symmetry.space_group_name_H-M   'P 1'
#
loop_
_entity.id
_entity.type
_entity.pdbx_description
1 polymer ?
#
loop_
_entity_poly.entity_id
_entity_poly.type
_entity_poly.pdbx_seq_one_letter_code
_entity_poly.pdbx_strand_id
1 'polypeptide(L)'
;MYKERDIQAIATKALFRKVFNTEFNLGFGSSKTDICSTCLQFQEKIKFETDIAKKTKLMTSKQVHSLQAKDFYDVLKSKPAGVITFSFDCQKSQPLPKLHDQSTYYSR
;
A
#
# COMPACT_ATOMS: atom_id res chain seq x y z
N MET A 1 -32.10 -23.68 36.62
CA MET A 1 -32.93 -23.84 35.40
C MET A 1 -32.79 -22.56 34.57
N TYR A 2 -31.76 -22.50 33.71
CA TYR A 2 -31.53 -21.33 32.86
C TYR A 2 -32.57 -21.33 31.75
N LYS A 3 -33.35 -20.26 31.63
CA LYS A 3 -34.24 -20.05 30.48
C LYS A 3 -33.37 -19.80 29.27
N GLU A 4 -33.40 -20.70 28.29
CA GLU A 4 -32.86 -20.47 26.96
C GLU A 4 -33.58 -19.22 26.41
N ARG A 5 -32.86 -18.10 26.37
CA ARG A 5 -33.33 -16.93 25.62
C ARG A 5 -33.16 -17.30 24.17
N ASP A 6 -34.27 -17.38 23.46
CA ASP A 6 -34.33 -17.55 22.03
C ASP A 6 -33.65 -16.32 21.40
N ILE A 7 -32.35 -16.43 21.11
CA ILE A 7 -31.59 -15.38 20.44
C ILE A 7 -32.08 -15.40 18.99
N GLN A 8 -33.20 -14.72 18.73
CA GLN A 8 -33.64 -14.47 17.36
C GLN A 8 -32.43 -13.90 16.61
N ALA A 9 -32.02 -14.59 15.55
CA ALA A 9 -30.87 -14.19 14.77
C ALA A 9 -31.13 -12.78 14.19
N ILE A 10 -30.60 -11.76 14.88
CA ILE A 10 -30.75 -10.34 14.54
C ILE A 10 -30.24 -10.08 13.11
N ALA A 11 -29.29 -10.91 12.65
CA ALA A 11 -28.74 -10.85 11.32
C ALA A 11 -29.30 -11.98 10.44
N THR A 12 -30.22 -11.62 9.54
CA THR A 12 -30.61 -12.50 8.43
C THR A 12 -29.66 -12.32 7.25
N LYS A 13 -29.52 -13.35 6.41
CA LYS A 13 -28.74 -13.26 5.15
C LYS A 13 -29.20 -12.10 4.27
N ALA A 14 -30.50 -11.82 4.25
CA ALA A 14 -31.08 -10.70 3.51
C ALA A 14 -30.63 -9.35 4.08
N LEU A 15 -30.63 -9.19 5.40
CA LEU A 15 -30.13 -7.98 6.07
C LEU A 15 -28.64 -7.79 5.82
N PHE A 16 -27.83 -8.85 5.97
CA PHE A 16 -26.40 -8.81 5.65
C PHE A 16 -26.14 -8.37 4.21
N ARG A 17 -26.84 -8.99 3.25
CA ARG A 17 -26.67 -8.68 1.82
C ARG A 17 -27.13 -7.26 1.48
N LYS A 18 -28.21 -6.77 2.09
CA LYS A 18 -28.66 -5.39 1.93
C LYS A 18 -27.55 -4.45 2.41
N VAL A 19 -27.13 -4.57 3.67
CA VAL A 19 -26.11 -3.71 4.27
C VAL A 19 -24.80 -3.76 3.48
N PHE A 20 -24.31 -4.96 3.15
CA PHE A 20 -23.05 -5.13 2.43
C PHE A 20 -23.05 -4.52 1.02
N ASN A 21 -24.20 -4.49 0.34
CA ASN A 21 -24.29 -3.97 -1.03
C ASN A 21 -24.72 -2.50 -1.11
N THR A 22 -25.47 -1.99 -0.11
CA THR A 22 -26.02 -0.62 -0.15
C THR A 22 -25.29 0.35 0.77
N GLU A 23 -24.75 -0.14 1.89
CA GLU A 23 -24.17 0.73 2.93
C GLU A 23 -22.63 0.65 2.96
N PHE A 24 -22.05 -0.47 2.51
CA PHE A 24 -20.61 -0.52 2.32
C PHE A 24 -20.26 0.07 0.95
N ASN A 25 -19.53 1.19 0.97
CA ASN A 25 -18.88 1.77 -0.21
C ASN A 25 -17.70 0.88 -0.66
N LEU A 26 -17.98 -0.35 -1.09
CA LEU A 26 -17.01 -1.33 -1.61
C LEU A 26 -16.57 -0.99 -3.04
N GLY A 27 -16.40 0.29 -3.32
CA GLY A 27 -15.59 0.70 -4.46
C GLY A 27 -14.17 0.22 -4.18
N PHE A 28 -13.75 -0.86 -4.83
CA PHE A 28 -12.34 -1.22 -4.88
C PHE A 28 -11.63 -0.14 -5.70
N GLY A 29 -11.21 0.94 -5.02
CA GLY A 29 -10.25 1.87 -5.59
C GLY A 29 -8.96 1.12 -5.89
N SER A 30 -8.22 1.56 -6.90
CA SER A 30 -6.87 1.06 -7.15
C SER A 30 -6.10 1.08 -5.82
N SER A 31 -5.52 -0.06 -5.43
CA SER A 31 -4.68 -0.10 -4.24
C SER A 31 -3.63 1.00 -4.39
N LYS A 32 -3.55 1.87 -3.39
CA LYS A 32 -2.47 2.86 -3.35
C LYS A 32 -1.18 2.05 -3.30
N THR A 33 -0.38 2.14 -4.35
CA THR A 33 0.95 1.52 -4.36
C THR A 33 1.80 2.21 -3.32
N ASP A 34 2.46 1.43 -2.47
CA ASP A 34 3.40 1.97 -1.50
C ASP A 34 4.50 2.76 -2.22
N ILE A 35 4.99 3.79 -1.55
CA ILE A 35 5.95 4.74 -2.10
C ILE A 35 7.17 4.75 -1.19
N CYS A 36 8.38 4.73 -1.72
CA CYS A 36 9.57 4.83 -0.87
C CYS A 36 9.68 6.22 -0.21
N SER A 37 10.35 6.27 0.95
CA SER A 37 10.66 7.50 1.69
C SER A 37 11.31 8.59 0.81
N THR A 38 12.20 8.22 -0.11
CA THR A 38 12.86 9.17 -1.03
C THR A 38 11.86 9.83 -2.00
N CYS A 39 10.93 9.04 -2.57
CA CYS A 39 9.90 9.56 -3.47
C CYS A 39 8.95 10.54 -2.73
N LEU A 40 8.56 10.19 -1.49
CA LEU A 40 7.77 11.08 -0.63
C LEU A 40 8.54 12.37 -0.32
N GLN A 41 9.83 12.26 0.04
CA GLN A 41 10.67 13.42 0.33
C GLN A 41 10.77 14.37 -0.88
N PHE A 42 10.96 13.84 -2.09
CA PHE A 42 10.97 14.67 -3.29
C PHE A 42 9.63 15.36 -3.53
N GLN A 43 8.50 14.64 -3.38
CA GLN A 43 7.16 15.23 -3.55
C GLN A 43 6.94 16.42 -2.62
N GLU A 44 7.25 16.26 -1.33
CA GLU A 44 7.11 17.33 -0.34
C GLU A 44 8.06 18.51 -0.66
N LYS A 45 9.33 18.24 -0.98
CA LYS A 45 10.28 19.31 -1.34
C LYS A 45 9.81 20.08 -2.58
N ILE A 46 9.34 19.41 -3.62
CA ILE A 46 8.84 20.05 -4.86
C ILE A 46 7.60 20.92 -4.58
N LYS A 47 6.74 20.47 -3.66
CA LYS A 47 5.50 21.17 -3.30
C LYS A 47 5.78 22.51 -2.61
N PHE A 48 6.77 22.55 -1.72
CA PHE A 48 7.10 23.74 -0.94
C PHE A 48 8.24 24.59 -1.51
N GLU A 49 8.96 24.11 -2.52
CA GLU A 49 10.03 24.87 -3.17
C GLU A 49 9.47 26.03 -4.01
N THR A 50 9.98 27.23 -3.72
CA THR A 50 9.60 28.48 -4.38
C THR A 50 10.57 28.86 -5.50
N ASP A 51 11.84 28.44 -5.39
CA ASP A 51 12.86 28.69 -6.39
C ASP A 51 12.68 27.73 -7.58
N ILE A 52 12.42 28.30 -8.77
CA ILE A 52 12.15 27.55 -10.02
C ILE A 52 13.35 26.68 -10.42
N ALA A 53 14.58 27.15 -10.23
CA ALA A 53 15.77 26.40 -10.61
C ALA A 53 15.96 25.16 -9.71
N LYS A 54 15.79 25.35 -8.38
CA LYS A 54 15.84 24.24 -7.42
C LYS A 54 14.69 23.27 -7.62
N LYS A 55 13.48 23.77 -7.89
CA LYS A 55 12.31 22.95 -8.17
C LYS A 55 12.53 22.06 -9.39
N THR A 56 13.09 22.62 -10.46
CA THR A 56 13.46 21.86 -11.67
C THR A 56 14.47 20.78 -11.34
N LYS A 57 15.52 21.10 -10.57
CA LYS A 57 16.53 20.13 -10.13
C LYS A 57 15.94 18.98 -9.31
N LEU A 58 15.01 19.29 -8.39
CA LEU A 58 14.30 18.29 -7.59
C LEU A 58 13.41 17.39 -8.45
N MET A 59 12.71 17.96 -9.44
CA MET A 59 11.90 17.20 -10.40
C MET A 59 12.76 16.25 -11.23
N THR A 60 13.88 16.72 -11.77
CA THR A 60 14.83 15.87 -12.50
C THR A 60 15.38 14.76 -11.61
N SER A 61 15.76 15.06 -10.37
CA SER A 61 16.26 14.07 -9.42
C SER A 61 15.23 12.98 -9.12
N LYS A 62 13.95 13.38 -8.94
CA LYS A 62 12.84 12.44 -8.75
C LYS A 62 12.64 11.54 -9.97
N GLN A 63 12.76 12.10 -11.17
CA GLN A 63 12.62 11.35 -12.41
C GLN A 63 13.75 10.32 -12.58
N VAL A 64 15.00 10.72 -12.34
CA VAL A 64 16.15 9.81 -12.34
C VAL A 64 15.95 8.67 -11.35
N HIS A 65 15.53 8.98 -10.12
CA HIS A 65 15.25 7.96 -9.11
C HIS A 65 14.16 6.97 -9.55
N SER A 66 13.11 7.46 -10.22
CA SER A 66 12.02 6.60 -10.73
C SER A 66 12.49 5.69 -11.86
N LEU A 67 13.37 6.17 -12.75
CA LEU A 67 13.97 5.37 -13.81
C LEU A 67 14.88 4.29 -13.23
N GLN A 68 15.74 4.63 -12.29
CA GLN A 68 16.62 3.68 -11.60
C GLN A 68 15.83 2.58 -10.89
N ALA A 69 14.71 2.93 -10.23
CA ALA A 69 13.84 1.94 -9.60
C ALA A 69 13.24 0.98 -10.65
N LYS A 70 12.80 1.49 -11.80
CA LYS A 70 12.28 0.67 -12.89
C LYS A 70 13.34 -0.31 -13.40
N ASP A 71 14.55 0.19 -13.68
CA ASP A 71 15.67 -0.64 -14.15
C ASP A 71 16.02 -1.73 -13.12
N PHE A 72 16.05 -1.38 -11.83
CA PHE A 72 16.25 -2.33 -10.74
C PHE A 72 15.20 -3.45 -10.74
N TYR A 73 13.92 -3.12 -10.87
CA TYR A 73 12.86 -4.12 -10.92
C TYR A 73 12.91 -4.97 -12.19
N ASP A 74 13.37 -4.42 -13.31
CA ASP A 74 13.55 -5.19 -14.54
C ASP A 74 14.71 -6.19 -14.41
N VAL A 75 15.79 -5.82 -13.72
CA VAL A 75 16.86 -6.76 -13.33
C VAL A 75 16.33 -7.81 -12.35
N LEU A 76 15.52 -7.43 -11.36
CA LEU A 76 14.97 -8.35 -10.36
C LEU A 76 14.04 -9.42 -10.98
N LYS A 77 13.35 -9.07 -12.08
CA LYS A 77 12.52 -10.02 -12.84
C LYS A 77 13.33 -10.98 -13.69
N SER A 78 14.63 -10.74 -13.88
CA SER A 78 15.47 -11.66 -14.64
C SER A 78 15.52 -13.03 -13.93
N LYS A 79 15.31 -14.10 -14.71
CA LYS A 79 15.32 -15.47 -14.21
C LYS A 79 16.57 -16.18 -14.74
N PRO A 80 17.67 -16.20 -13.99
CA PRO A 80 18.85 -16.94 -14.41
C PRO A 80 18.54 -18.43 -14.50
N ALA A 81 19.03 -19.08 -15.55
CA ALA A 81 18.84 -20.51 -15.75
C ALA A 81 19.51 -21.30 -14.61
N GLY A 82 18.83 -22.32 -14.09
CA GLY A 82 19.36 -23.17 -13.02
C GLY A 82 19.22 -22.60 -11.60
N VAL A 83 18.51 -21.49 -11.41
CA VAL A 83 18.25 -20.90 -10.07
C VAL A 83 16.78 -21.06 -9.70
N ILE A 84 16.52 -21.46 -8.45
CA ILE A 84 15.17 -21.50 -7.87
C ILE A 84 15.04 -20.33 -6.89
N THR A 85 14.10 -19.42 -7.17
CA THR A 85 13.81 -18.26 -6.33
C THR A 85 12.62 -18.57 -5.42
N PHE A 86 12.82 -18.50 -4.10
CA PHE A 86 11.75 -18.58 -3.11
C PHE A 86 11.50 -17.19 -2.51
N SER A 87 10.24 -16.82 -2.35
CA SER A 87 9.84 -15.62 -1.59
C SER A 87 8.89 -16.03 -0.47
N PHE A 88 9.14 -15.52 0.73
CA PHE A 88 8.26 -15.70 1.88
C PHE A 88 7.63 -14.36 2.22
N ASP A 89 6.29 -14.29 2.14
CA ASP A 89 5.54 -13.12 2.63
C ASP A 89 5.25 -13.33 4.11
N CYS A 90 5.90 -12.54 4.96
CA CYS A 90 5.61 -12.53 6.39
C CYS A 90 4.26 -11.82 6.60
N GLN A 91 3.17 -12.60 6.64
CA GLN A 91 1.84 -12.07 6.92
C GLN A 91 1.84 -11.20 8.19
N LYS A 92 1.22 -10.02 8.07
CA LYS A 92 1.08 -9.03 9.14
C LYS A 92 0.35 -9.63 10.35
N SER A 93 0.99 -9.65 11.51
CA SER A 93 0.33 -10.07 12.77
C SER A 93 -0.29 -8.91 13.55
N GLN A 94 0.00 -7.64 13.19
CA GLN A 94 -0.43 -6.49 14.00
C GLN A 94 -1.03 -5.33 13.19
N PRO A 95 -2.07 -4.64 13.72
CA PRO A 95 -2.61 -3.43 13.13
C PRO A 95 -1.58 -2.31 13.23
N LEU A 96 -1.09 -1.83 12.08
CA LEU A 96 -0.14 -0.73 12.00
C LEU A 96 -0.81 0.54 11.44
N PRO A 97 -0.28 1.72 11.80
CA PRO A 97 -0.65 2.97 11.13
C PRO A 97 -0.48 2.81 9.61
N LYS A 98 -1.47 3.27 8.84
CA LYS A 98 -1.44 3.21 7.37
C LYS A 98 -0.48 4.28 6.84
N LEU A 99 0.82 4.02 6.93
CA LEU A 99 1.87 4.84 6.33
C LEU A 99 2.18 4.32 4.94
N HIS A 100 2.45 5.25 4.01
CA HIS A 100 2.80 4.93 2.63
C HIS A 100 4.26 4.51 2.45
N ASP A 101 5.12 4.74 3.45
CA ASP A 101 6.55 4.41 3.42
C ASP A 101 6.84 3.01 3.97
N GLN A 102 7.43 2.16 3.12
CA GLN A 102 7.82 0.80 3.52
C GLN A 102 9.05 0.75 4.43
N SER A 103 9.93 1.76 4.41
CA SER A 103 11.14 1.72 5.26
C SER A 103 10.80 1.79 6.75
N THR A 104 9.74 2.53 7.09
CA THR A 104 9.18 2.59 8.44
C THR A 104 8.59 1.25 8.91
N TYR A 105 8.18 0.37 7.99
CA TYR A 105 7.66 -0.96 8.30
C TYR A 105 8.78 -1.96 8.63
N TYR A 106 9.82 -2.03 7.80
CA TYR A 106 10.90 -3.04 7.93
C TYR A 106 12.04 -2.67 8.88
N SER A 107 12.06 -1.45 9.40
CA SER A 107 13.10 -0.98 10.33
C SER A 107 12.86 -1.36 11.80
N ARG A 108 11.88 -2.22 12.07
CA ARG A 108 11.53 -2.70 13.43
C ARG A 108 11.87 -4.17 13.62
#